data_AF-A0AAU4ZXU1-F1
#
_entry.id   AF-A0AAU4ZXU1-F1
#
_cell.length_a   1.000
_cell.length_b   1.000
_cell.length_c   1.000
_cell.angle_alpha   90.00
_cell.angle_beta   90.00
_cell.angle_gamma   90.00
#
_symmetry.space_group_name_H-M   'P 1'
#
loop_
_entity.id
_entity.type
_entity.pdbx_description
1 polymer ?
#
loop_
_entity_poly.entity_id
_entity_poly.type
_entity_poly.pdbx_seq_one_letter_code
_entity_poly.pdbx_strand_id
1 'polypeptide(L)' 'MSHRPTVDQIAAFLADLKAVCTIGGDPVELAARKADLLEGIADAMPGDQEAVEVARAARAAADKAQER' A
#
# COMPACT_ATOMS: atom_id res chain seq x y z
N MET A 1 15.06 2.94 -4.47
CA MET A 1 14.95 4.42 -4.44
C MET A 1 13.92 4.73 -3.39
N SER A 2 14.37 4.91 -2.14
CA SER A 2 13.50 5.07 -0.97
C SER A 2 13.01 6.51 -0.91
N HIS A 3 11.83 6.76 -1.48
CA HIS A 3 11.17 8.05 -1.38
C HIS A 3 10.00 7.92 -0.41
N ARG A 4 10.04 8.71 0.66
CA ARG A 4 8.88 8.95 1.52
C ARG A 4 7.69 9.27 0.60
N PRO A 5 6.57 8.53 0.69
CA PRO A 5 5.41 8.84 -0.13
C PRO A 5 4.92 10.25 0.17
N THR A 6 4.61 10.96 -0.90
CA THR A 6 4.09 12.32 -0.84
C THR A 6 2.63 12.31 -0.40
N VAL A 7 2.15 13.45 0.10
CA VAL A 7 0.72 13.61 0.45
C VAL A 7 -0.17 13.33 -0.75
N ASP A 8 0.26 13.70 -1.97
CA ASP A 8 -0.47 13.45 -3.20
C ASP A 8 -0.61 11.95 -3.51
N GLN A 9 0.45 11.15 -3.26
CA GLN A 9 0.39 9.69 -3.43
C GLN A 9 -0.56 9.04 -2.42
N ILE A 10 -0.58 9.52 -1.18
CA ILE A 10 -1.52 9.06 -0.15
C ILE A 10 -2.96 9.44 -0.53
N ALA A 11 -3.17 10.67 -1.00
CA ALA A 11 -4.49 11.14 -1.43
C ALA A 11 -5.00 10.36 -2.65
N ALA A 12 -4.13 10.08 -3.62
CA ALA A 12 -4.46 9.24 -4.77
C ALA A 12 -4.87 7.83 -4.35
N PHE A 13 -4.12 7.20 -3.44
CA PHE A 13 -4.49 5.89 -2.89
C PHE A 13 -5.86 5.90 -2.21
N LEU A 14 -6.17 6.93 -1.42
CA LEU A 14 -7.47 7.04 -0.76
C LEU A 14 -8.61 7.25 -1.77
N ALA A 15 -8.36 7.95 -2.87
CA ALA A 15 -9.33 8.09 -3.96
C ALA A 15 -9.58 6.74 -4.66
N ASP A 16 -8.51 5.99 -4.95
CA ASP A 16 -8.60 4.64 -5.54
C ASP A 16 -9.36 3.68 -4.61
N LEU A 17 -9.06 3.69 -3.31
CA LEU A 17 -9.78 2.90 -2.29
C LEU A 17 -11.27 3.25 -2.27
N LYS A 18 -11.60 4.54 -2.27
CA LYS A 18 -12.99 4.99 -2.32
C LYS A 18 -13.67 4.51 -3.60
N ALA A 19 -13.01 4.63 -4.76
CA ALA A 19 -13.56 4.19 -6.04
C ALA A 19 -13.89 2.69 -6.04
N VAL A 20 -12.96 1.85 -5.56
CA VAL A 20 -13.18 0.40 -5.40
C VAL A 20 -14.39 0.12 -4.51
N CYS A 21 -14.52 0.82 -3.38
CA CYS A 21 -15.65 0.64 -2.46
C CYS A 21 -17.00 1.11 -3.02
N THR A 22 -17.04 2.12 -3.89
CA THR A 22 -18.30 2.73 -4.35
C THR A 22 -18.78 2.26 -5.71
N ILE A 23 -17.85 2.03 -6.66
CA ILE A 23 -18.18 1.76 -8.07
C ILE A 23 -17.71 0.36 -8.47
N GLY A 24 -16.94 -0.31 -7.61
CA GLY A 24 -16.18 -1.50 -7.97
C GLY A 24 -14.87 -1.13 -8.64
N GLY A 25 -13.91 -2.05 -8.59
CA GLY A 25 -12.58 -1.92 -9.17
C GLY A 25 -11.78 -3.17 -8.85
N ASP A 26 -10.49 -3.18 -9.17
CA ASP A 26 -9.64 -4.34 -8.91
C ASP A 26 -9.08 -4.30 -7.47
N PRO A 27 -9.59 -5.14 -6.54
CA PRO A 27 -9.07 -5.19 -5.19
C PRO A 27 -7.63 -5.72 -5.13
N VAL A 28 -7.19 -6.46 -6.14
CA VAL A 28 -5.82 -7.00 -6.24
C VAL A 28 -4.84 -5.89 -6.58
N GLU A 29 -5.15 -5.05 -7.57
CA GLU A 29 -4.34 -3.86 -7.89
C GLU A 29 -4.27 -2.90 -6.69
N LEU A 30 -5.40 -2.71 -5.99
CA LEU A 30 -5.44 -1.85 -4.81
C LEU A 30 -4.58 -2.41 -3.66
N ALA A 31 -4.58 -3.73 -3.45
CA ALA A 31 -3.74 -4.37 -2.43
C ALA A 31 -2.24 -4.22 -2.75
N ALA A 32 -1.85 -4.36 -4.02
CA ALA A 32 -0.48 -4.15 -4.47
C ALA A 32 -0.03 -2.69 -4.24
N ARG A 33 -0.84 -1.71 -4.64
CA ARG A 33 -0.55 -0.28 -4.40
C ARG A 33 -0.44 0.06 -2.91
N LYS A 34 -1.29 -0.55 -2.08
CA LYS A 34 -1.20 -0.41 -0.62
C LYS A 34 0.13 -0.92 -0.08
N ALA A 35 0.59 -2.08 -0.54
CA ALA A 35 1.86 -2.66 -0.13
C ALA A 35 3.04 -1.76 -0.52
N ASP A 36 3.07 -1.30 -1.77
CA ASP A 36 4.14 -0.42 -2.27
C ASP A 36 4.21 0.90 -1.48
N LEU A 37 3.05 1.48 -1.12
CA LEU A 37 3.00 2.71 -0.34
C LEU A 37 3.54 2.50 1.09
N LEU A 38 3.17 1.40 1.74
CA LEU A 38 3.64 1.08 3.09
C LEU A 38 5.14 0.71 3.11
N GLU A 39 5.63 0.02 2.09
CA GLU A 39 7.07 -0.23 1.91
C GLU A 39 7.85 1.09 1.78
N GLY A 40 7.35 2.04 0.98
CA GLY A 40 7.96 3.37 0.88
C GLY A 40 7.98 4.16 2.19
N ILE A 41 6.97 3.98 3.07
CA ILE A 41 6.95 4.57 4.42
C ILE A 41 8.02 3.93 5.30
N ALA A 42 8.08 2.59 5.32
CA ALA A 42 9.05 1.85 6.12
C ALA A 42 10.49 2.20 5.72
N ASP A 43 10.75 2.26 4.42
CA ASP A 43 12.03 2.67 3.83
C ASP A 43 12.45 4.09 4.24
N ALA A 44 11.48 5.00 4.38
CA ALA A 44 11.72 6.39 4.75
C ALA A 44 11.86 6.62 6.26
N MET A 45 11.62 5.60 7.09
CA MET A 45 11.71 5.67 8.55
C MET A 45 12.59 4.54 9.10
N PRO A 46 13.91 4.58 8.83
CA PRO A 46 14.82 3.57 9.33
C PRO A 46 14.83 3.56 10.86
N GLY A 47 14.36 2.46 11.45
CA GLY A 47 14.22 2.29 12.91
C GLY A 47 12.77 2.16 13.38
N ASP A 48 11.79 2.44 12.52
CA ASP A 48 10.38 2.14 12.80
C ASP A 48 10.09 0.68 12.43
N GLN A 49 10.26 -0.20 13.42
CA GLN A 49 10.03 -1.63 13.26
C GLN A 49 8.55 -1.94 12.96
N GLU A 50 7.63 -1.16 13.51
CA GLU A 50 6.19 -1.32 13.28
C GLU A 50 5.86 -1.04 11.81
N ALA A 51 6.41 0.03 11.24
CA ALA A 51 6.24 0.35 9.82
C ALA A 51 6.74 -0.79 8.91
N VAL A 52 7.87 -1.40 9.24
CA VAL A 52 8.42 -2.55 8.49
C VAL A 52 7.50 -3.77 8.57
N GLU A 53 6.97 -4.08 9.75
CA GLU A 53 6.06 -5.22 9.93
C GLU A 53 4.72 -5.00 9.21
N VAL A 54 4.17 -3.80 9.30
CA VAL A 54 2.93 -3.42 8.60
C VAL A 54 3.11 -3.49 7.08
N ALA A 55 4.25 -3.02 6.56
CA ALA A 55 4.58 -3.13 5.13
C ALA A 55 4.67 -4.59 4.67
N ARG A 56 5.35 -5.45 5.43
CA ARG A 56 5.43 -6.89 5.14
C ARG A 56 4.07 -7.58 5.15
N ALA A 57 3.23 -7.27 6.15
CA ALA A 57 1.89 -7.82 6.23
C ALA A 57 1.02 -7.40 5.03
N ALA A 58 1.18 -6.15 4.58
CA ALA A 58 0.48 -5.64 3.40
C ALA A 58 0.94 -6.33 2.11
N ARG A 59 2.26 -6.54 1.92
CA ARG A 59 2.78 -7.28 0.76
C ARG A 59 2.28 -8.72 0.75
N ALA A 60 2.35 -9.44 1.87
CA ALA A 60 1.83 -10.80 1.96
C ALA A 60 0.32 -10.89 1.68
N ALA A 61 -0.45 -9.86 2.04
CA ALA A 61 -1.87 -9.79 1.70
C ALA A 61 -2.09 -9.54 0.21
N ALA A 62 -1.27 -8.71 -0.43
CA ALA A 62 -1.31 -8.47 -1.87
C ALA A 62 -0.97 -9.73 -2.68
N ASP A 63 0.09 -10.44 -2.29
CA ASP A 63 0.50 -11.69 -2.96
C ASP A 63 -0.63 -12.74 -2.87
N LYS A 64 -1.24 -12.92 -1.70
CA LYS A 64 -2.41 -13.80 -1.52
C LYS A 64 -3.62 -13.38 -2.34
N ALA A 65 -3.79 -12.08 -2.59
CA ALA A 65 -4.88 -11.58 -3.42
C ALA A 65 -4.63 -11.87 -4.91
N GLN A 66 -3.37 -11.95 -5.35
CA GLN A 66 -2.99 -12.33 -6.71
C GLN A 66 -3.10 -13.84 -6.98
N GLU A 67 -3.00 -14.66 -5.95
CA GLU A 67 -3.11 -16.13 -6.04
C GLU A 67 -4.56 -16.65 -6.13
N ARG A 68 -5.56 -15.75 -6.08
CA ARG A 68 -6.99 -16.08 -6.08
C ARG A 68 -7.66 -15.81 -7.43
#